data_AF-A0A820R8I8-F1
#
_entry.id   AF-A0A820R8I8-F1
#
_cell.length_a   1.000
_cell.length_b   1.000
_cell.length_c   1.000
_cell.angle_alpha   90.00
_cell.angle_beta   90.00
_cell.angle_gamma   90.00
#
_symmetry.space_group_name_H-M   'P 1'
#
loop_
_entity.id
_entity.type
_entity.pdbx_description
1 polymer ?
#
loop_
_entity_poly.entity_id
_entity_poly.type
_entity_poly.pdbx_seq_one_letter_code
_entity_poly.pdbx_strand_id
1 'polypeptide(L)'
;MTDIDQEEWGNSSLFTSVSEVSNEETVAFSGTISKWLKRTLYRSGPGANEINNDSSISVNHAADGCAFIQKYAIDGSSQAVRFRTSFIKYRAYKEAIKHGHLTTRQFGTDPLNNELVALTETIIGNIIHSDTLETVGLLTTLPYTQPVESEIFTATTAHVMHDDNRNMTVGYASRITPRNT
;
A
#
# COMPACT_ATOMS: atom_id res chain seq x y z
N MET A 1 20.22 -23.71 8.19
CA MET A 1 20.40 -22.26 8.03
C MET A 1 19.30 -21.59 8.85
N THR A 2 19.46 -21.60 10.18
CA THR A 2 18.50 -21.06 11.15
C THR A 2 19.25 -20.55 12.38
N ASP A 3 20.38 -19.88 12.16
CA ASP A 3 21.17 -19.24 13.22
C ASP A 3 21.07 -17.71 13.07
N ILE A 4 19.84 -17.21 12.94
CA ILE A 4 19.55 -15.78 13.11
C ILE A 4 18.70 -15.71 14.37
N ASP A 5 19.21 -15.01 15.38
CA ASP A 5 18.55 -14.85 16.67
C ASP A 5 17.17 -14.21 16.47
N GLN A 6 16.11 -14.90 16.91
CA GLN A 6 14.74 -14.36 16.84
C GLN A 6 14.59 -13.08 17.67
N GLU A 7 15.50 -12.85 18.63
CA GLU A 7 15.54 -11.67 19.48
C GLU A 7 15.78 -10.36 18.68
N GLU A 8 16.48 -10.42 17.54
CA GLU A 8 16.65 -9.25 16.66
C GLU A 8 15.35 -8.87 15.92
N TRP A 9 14.51 -9.85 15.59
CA TRP A 9 13.22 -9.60 14.93
C TRP A 9 12.18 -9.00 15.88
N GLY A 10 12.20 -9.41 17.16
CA GLY A 10 11.31 -8.89 18.20
C GLY A 10 11.48 -7.40 18.49
N ASN A 11 12.68 -6.85 18.22
CA ASN A 11 13.00 -5.42 18.39
C ASN A 11 12.79 -4.58 17.13
N SER A 12 12.29 -5.19 16.05
CA SER A 12 12.11 -4.48 14.78
C SER A 12 10.85 -3.61 14.84
N SER A 13 10.99 -2.30 14.64
CA SER A 13 9.89 -1.33 14.58
C SER A 13 9.04 -1.45 13.29
N LEU A 14 9.00 -2.64 12.68
CA LEU A 14 8.34 -2.91 11.40
C LEU A 14 6.83 -2.71 11.45
N PHE A 15 6.24 -2.83 12.64
CA PHE A 15 4.80 -2.67 12.86
C PHE A 15 4.47 -1.45 13.74
N THR A 16 5.34 -0.45 13.77
CA THR A 16 5.08 0.82 14.43
C THR A 16 4.63 1.87 13.41
N SER A 17 3.63 2.67 13.76
CA SER A 17 3.18 3.76 12.89
C SER A 17 4.28 4.81 12.69
N VAL A 18 4.30 5.39 11.49
CA VAL A 18 5.25 6.43 11.09
C VAL A 18 4.51 7.67 10.59
N SER A 19 5.17 8.82 10.69
CA SER A 19 4.68 10.08 10.11
C SER A 19 5.13 10.24 8.67
N GLU A 20 4.36 11.01 7.89
CA GLU A 20 4.78 11.41 6.55
C GLU A 20 5.99 12.36 6.59
N VAL A 21 6.84 12.22 5.58
CA VAL A 21 7.93 13.16 5.25
C VAL A 21 7.50 13.86 3.97
N SER A 22 6.76 14.96 4.13
CA SER A 22 6.08 15.66 3.04
C SER A 22 7.02 16.50 2.18
N ASN A 23 8.11 16.99 2.77
CA ASN A 23 9.19 17.68 2.07
C ASN A 23 10.28 16.68 1.73
N GLU A 24 10.90 16.83 0.56
CA GLU A 24 11.94 15.91 0.13
C GLU A 24 13.23 16.13 0.94
N GLU A 25 13.69 15.09 1.63
CA GLU A 25 14.86 15.12 2.53
C GLU A 25 16.08 14.42 1.92
N THR A 26 17.28 14.85 2.30
CA THR A 26 18.51 14.16 1.88
C THR A 26 18.83 13.04 2.86
N VAL A 27 19.07 11.84 2.34
CA VAL A 27 19.40 10.66 3.14
C VAL A 27 20.92 10.53 3.25
N ALA A 28 21.42 10.41 4.48
CA ALA A 28 22.80 10.02 4.73
C ALA A 28 22.98 8.52 4.46
N PHE A 29 24.04 8.14 3.76
CA PHE A 29 24.37 6.75 3.46
C PHE A 29 25.89 6.53 3.50
N SER A 30 26.30 5.27 3.65
CA SER A 30 27.70 4.85 3.56
C SER A 30 27.95 4.08 2.25
N GLY A 31 29.18 4.14 1.76
CA GLY A 31 29.57 3.52 0.49
C GLY A 31 29.51 4.47 -0.71
N THR A 32 29.44 3.92 -1.92
CA THR A 32 29.43 4.70 -3.16
C THR A 32 28.37 4.15 -4.10
N ILE A 33 27.48 5.03 -4.54
CA ILE A 33 26.44 4.67 -5.51
C ILE A 33 27.07 4.64 -6.90
N SER A 34 26.76 3.62 -7.69
CA SER A 34 27.24 3.54 -9.07
C SER A 34 26.79 4.76 -9.88
N LYS A 35 27.71 5.43 -10.58
CA LYS A 35 27.44 6.67 -11.33
C LYS A 35 26.33 6.54 -12.39
N TRP A 36 26.11 5.34 -12.91
CA TRP A 36 25.06 5.07 -13.90
C TRP A 36 23.65 5.00 -13.29
N LEU A 37 23.52 4.85 -11.95
CA LEU A 37 22.23 4.75 -11.29
C LEU A 37 21.64 6.13 -11.07
N LYS A 38 20.72 6.53 -11.96
CA LYS A 38 19.90 7.74 -11.83
C LYS A 38 18.42 7.40 -12.00
N ARG A 39 17.80 6.92 -10.93
CA ARG A 39 16.45 6.33 -10.94
C ARG A 39 15.73 6.58 -9.62
N THR A 40 14.43 6.38 -9.63
CA THR A 40 13.60 6.46 -8.42
C THR A 40 13.13 5.06 -8.05
N LEU A 41 13.34 4.68 -6.79
CA LEU A 41 12.76 3.48 -6.20
C LEU A 41 11.48 3.85 -5.45
N TYR A 42 10.39 3.17 -5.79
CA TYR A 42 9.13 3.24 -5.06
C TYR A 42 8.91 1.96 -4.27
N ARG A 43 8.54 2.09 -2.99
CA ARG A 43 8.14 0.99 -2.12
C ARG A 43 6.79 1.32 -1.51
N SER A 44 5.96 0.31 -1.31
CA SER A 44 4.68 0.44 -0.62
C SER A 44 4.59 -0.56 0.52
N GLY A 45 3.82 -0.21 1.55
CA GLY A 45 3.54 -1.06 2.70
C GLY A 45 2.61 -0.36 3.69
N PRO A 46 2.28 -0.98 4.83
CA PRO A 46 1.59 -0.31 5.92
C PRO A 46 2.49 0.77 6.53
N GLY A 47 1.94 1.97 6.79
CA GLY A 47 2.64 3.06 7.46
C GLY A 47 2.00 3.50 8.78
N ALA A 48 0.76 3.11 9.06
CA ALA A 48 0.12 3.33 10.34
C ALA A 48 -0.75 2.13 10.70
N ASN A 49 -0.53 1.58 11.89
CA ASN A 49 -1.27 0.44 12.41
C ASN A 49 -2.33 0.85 13.44
N GLU A 50 -2.41 2.14 13.73
CA GLU A 50 -3.46 2.75 14.53
C GLU A 50 -4.08 3.96 13.81
N ILE A 51 -5.28 4.36 14.21
CA ILE A 51 -5.98 5.51 13.61
C ILE A 51 -5.77 6.74 14.50
N ASN A 52 -5.41 7.87 13.89
CA ASN A 52 -5.18 9.14 14.59
C ASN A 52 -4.17 9.06 15.77
N ASN A 53 -3.17 8.17 15.68
CA ASN A 53 -2.22 7.88 16.77
C ASN A 53 -2.89 7.43 18.09
N ASP A 54 -4.10 6.86 18.00
CA ASP A 54 -4.83 6.30 19.13
C ASP A 54 -4.58 4.79 19.22
N SER A 55 -3.70 4.39 20.12
CA SER A 55 -3.32 2.99 20.34
C SER A 55 -4.44 2.11 20.89
N SER A 56 -5.59 2.68 21.30
CA SER A 56 -6.79 1.90 21.64
C SER A 56 -7.52 1.37 20.40
N ILE A 57 -7.16 1.86 19.21
CA ILE A 57 -7.75 1.50 17.92
C ILE A 57 -6.63 1.05 16.98
N SER A 58 -6.29 -0.24 17.04
CA SER A 58 -5.24 -0.84 16.22
C SER A 58 -5.77 -1.89 15.24
N VAL A 59 -4.95 -2.21 14.24
CA VAL A 59 -5.21 -3.31 13.30
C VAL A 59 -4.64 -4.62 13.83
N ASN A 60 -5.29 -5.73 13.45
CA ASN A 60 -4.97 -7.08 13.90
C ASN A 60 -4.07 -7.86 12.94
N HIS A 61 -3.73 -7.29 11.78
CA HIS A 61 -2.95 -7.99 10.76
C HIS A 61 -1.96 -7.07 10.04
N ALA A 62 -0.81 -7.61 9.65
CA ALA A 62 0.28 -6.88 9.01
C ALA A 62 -0.09 -6.21 7.68
N ALA A 63 -1.15 -6.67 7.01
CA ALA A 63 -1.64 -6.11 5.76
C ALA A 63 -2.70 -5.00 5.93
N ASP A 64 -3.17 -4.75 7.16
CA ASP A 64 -4.32 -3.87 7.42
C ASP A 64 -3.93 -2.42 7.70
N GLY A 65 -2.64 -2.17 7.93
CA GLY A 65 -2.16 -0.82 8.20
C GLY A 65 -2.37 0.12 7.01
N CYS A 66 -2.60 1.39 7.29
CA CYS A 66 -2.87 2.41 6.28
C CYS A 66 -1.77 2.42 5.21
N ALA A 67 -2.16 2.27 3.95
CA ALA A 67 -1.21 2.16 2.85
C ALA A 67 -0.32 3.40 2.72
N PHE A 68 0.98 3.17 2.65
CA PHE A 68 2.03 4.18 2.70
C PHE A 68 3.01 3.94 1.56
N ILE A 69 3.37 5.01 0.85
CA ILE A 69 4.35 4.97 -0.24
C ILE A 69 5.63 5.68 0.19
N GLN A 70 6.75 5.06 -0.13
CA GLN A 70 8.09 5.58 0.08
C GLN A 70 8.75 5.79 -1.28
N LYS A 71 9.37 6.94 -1.47
CA LYS A 71 10.09 7.33 -2.68
C LYS A 71 11.54 7.61 -2.33
N TYR A 72 12.45 6.97 -3.05
CA TYR A 72 13.89 7.21 -3.00
C TYR A 72 14.36 7.65 -4.39
N ALA A 73 14.58 8.95 -4.58
CA ALA A 73 15.18 9.49 -5.80
C ALA A 73 16.71 9.42 -5.68
N ILE A 74 17.32 8.55 -6.47
CA ILE A 74 18.75 8.23 -6.41
C ILE A 74 19.47 8.87 -7.59
N ASP A 75 20.56 9.58 -7.30
CA ASP A 75 21.49 10.11 -8.30
C ASP A 75 22.92 9.73 -7.93
N GLY A 76 23.44 8.68 -8.57
CA GLY A 76 24.81 8.21 -8.38
C GLY A 76 25.86 9.14 -8.97
N SER A 77 25.50 10.08 -9.85
CA SER A 77 26.47 11.07 -10.36
C SER A 77 26.78 12.14 -9.31
N SER A 78 25.78 12.57 -8.56
CA SER A 78 25.91 13.54 -7.46
C SER A 78 26.07 12.88 -6.08
N GLN A 79 26.07 11.54 -6.00
CA GLN A 79 26.07 10.78 -4.74
C GLN A 79 24.95 11.25 -3.79
N ALA A 80 23.73 11.42 -4.32
CA ALA A 80 22.60 11.91 -3.56
C ALA A 80 21.45 10.90 -3.56
N VAL A 81 20.81 10.75 -2.40
CA VAL A 81 19.54 10.04 -2.25
C VAL A 81 18.57 11.01 -1.60
N ARG A 82 17.44 11.22 -2.25
CA ARG A 82 16.37 12.08 -1.76
C ARG A 82 15.16 11.23 -1.41
N PHE A 83 14.61 11.44 -0.22
CA PHE A 83 13.55 10.63 0.36
C PHE A 83 12.30 11.45 0.62
N ARG A 84 11.15 10.84 0.33
CA ARG A 84 9.84 11.41 0.60
C ARG A 84 8.84 10.27 0.82
N THR A 85 7.84 10.51 1.65
CA THR A 85 6.76 9.55 1.89
C THR A 85 5.38 10.19 1.81
N SER A 86 4.36 9.37 1.65
CA SER A 86 2.97 9.79 1.85
C SER A 86 2.05 8.60 2.13
N PHE A 87 1.00 8.80 2.91
CA PHE A 87 -0.15 7.93 2.96
C PHE A 87 -0.96 8.05 1.66
N ILE A 88 -1.37 6.90 1.13
CA ILE A 88 -2.29 6.86 0.00
C ILE A 88 -3.66 7.29 0.52
N LYS A 89 -4.23 8.36 -0.07
CA LYS A 89 -5.48 8.96 0.41
C LYS A 89 -6.70 8.29 -0.25
N TYR A 90 -6.77 6.97 -0.16
CA TYR A 90 -7.90 6.17 -0.64
C TYR A 90 -9.13 6.37 0.24
N ARG A 91 -10.31 5.91 -0.22
CA ARG A 91 -11.59 6.12 0.46
C ARG A 91 -11.56 5.64 1.91
N ALA A 92 -11.12 4.42 2.16
CA ALA A 92 -11.09 3.83 3.49
C ALA A 92 -10.13 4.57 4.44
N TYR A 93 -8.96 5.02 3.98
CA TYR A 93 -8.10 5.93 4.76
C TYR A 93 -8.82 7.23 5.15
N LYS A 94 -9.44 7.91 4.18
CA LYS A 94 -10.14 9.19 4.42
C LYS A 94 -11.28 9.05 5.42
N GLU A 95 -12.09 8.00 5.28
CA GLU A 95 -13.18 7.74 6.23
C GLU A 95 -12.63 7.35 7.61
N ALA A 96 -11.56 6.56 7.68
CA ALA A 96 -10.97 6.19 8.97
C ALA A 96 -10.46 7.42 9.74
N ILE A 97 -9.71 8.32 9.08
CA ILE A 97 -9.23 9.56 9.69
C ILE A 97 -10.40 10.47 10.11
N LYS A 98 -11.40 10.64 9.24
CA LYS A 98 -12.58 11.48 9.49
C LYS A 98 -13.41 11.01 10.67
N HIS A 99 -13.57 9.70 10.83
CA HIS A 99 -14.40 9.10 11.87
C HIS A 99 -13.61 8.70 13.13
N GLY A 100 -12.27 8.73 13.06
CA GLY A 100 -11.38 8.37 14.16
C GLY A 100 -11.32 6.87 14.46
N HIS A 101 -11.90 6.03 13.61
CA HIS A 101 -11.86 4.57 13.71
C HIS A 101 -12.03 3.97 12.31
N LEU A 102 -11.65 2.71 12.13
CA LEU A 102 -11.90 2.00 10.88
C LEU A 102 -13.40 1.95 10.62
N THR A 103 -13.83 2.37 9.43
CA THR A 103 -15.23 2.29 8.97
C THR A 103 -15.45 1.24 7.91
N THR A 104 -14.36 0.61 7.46
CA THR A 104 -14.34 -0.42 6.42
C THR A 104 -13.45 -1.56 6.87
N ARG A 105 -13.90 -2.79 6.60
CA ARG A 105 -13.15 -4.01 6.92
C ARG A 105 -11.86 -4.09 6.11
N GLN A 106 -10.79 -4.52 6.77
CA GLN A 106 -9.49 -4.83 6.17
C GLN A 106 -9.32 -6.36 6.06
N PHE A 107 -8.15 -6.84 5.67
CA PHE A 107 -7.88 -8.27 5.54
C PHE A 107 -8.13 -9.04 6.85
N GLY A 108 -7.56 -8.58 7.97
CA GLY A 108 -7.66 -9.23 9.29
C GLY A 108 -8.41 -8.45 10.37
N THR A 109 -8.88 -7.24 10.07
CA THR A 109 -9.51 -6.32 11.04
C THR A 109 -10.91 -5.97 10.60
N ASP A 110 -11.90 -6.35 11.41
CA ASP A 110 -13.29 -5.96 11.23
C ASP A 110 -13.62 -4.75 12.12
N PRO A 111 -14.12 -3.63 11.57
CA PRO A 111 -14.56 -2.49 12.36
C PRO A 111 -15.82 -2.76 13.20
N LEU A 112 -16.58 -3.83 12.91
CA LEU A 112 -17.84 -4.14 13.56
C LEU A 112 -17.66 -5.30 14.54
N ASN A 113 -17.71 -4.99 15.85
CA ASN A 113 -17.69 -5.99 16.92
C ASN A 113 -18.95 -6.88 16.84
N ASN A 114 -18.81 -8.10 16.30
CA ASN A 114 -19.80 -9.20 16.29
C ASN A 114 -20.96 -9.14 15.28
N GLU A 115 -20.87 -8.36 14.19
CA GLU A 115 -21.84 -8.46 13.09
C GLU A 115 -21.29 -9.30 11.92
N LEU A 116 -22.14 -10.16 11.34
CA LEU A 116 -21.79 -10.94 10.14
C LEU A 116 -21.85 -10.03 8.91
N VAL A 117 -20.70 -9.61 8.39
CA VAL A 117 -20.61 -8.73 7.22
C VAL A 117 -19.84 -9.41 6.08
N ALA A 118 -20.36 -9.26 4.85
CA ALA A 118 -19.74 -9.78 3.64
C ALA A 118 -18.53 -8.93 3.20
N LEU A 119 -17.48 -9.62 2.77
CA LEU A 119 -16.08 -9.19 2.68
C LEU A 119 -15.74 -8.43 1.39
N THR A 120 -15.00 -7.31 1.45
CA THR A 120 -14.15 -6.86 0.33
C THR A 120 -12.95 -6.03 0.81
N GLU A 121 -11.71 -6.46 0.55
CA GLU A 121 -10.62 -5.53 0.21
C GLU A 121 -10.34 -5.75 -1.28
N THR A 122 -11.05 -5.02 -2.13
CA THR A 122 -10.72 -4.95 -3.55
C THR A 122 -9.63 -3.89 -3.70
N ILE A 123 -8.43 -4.28 -4.12
CA ILE A 123 -7.42 -3.31 -4.55
C ILE A 123 -7.88 -2.73 -5.89
N ILE A 124 -8.79 -1.76 -5.85
CA ILE A 124 -8.86 -0.79 -6.94
C ILE A 124 -7.59 0.04 -6.79
N GLY A 125 -6.65 -0.13 -7.73
CA GLY A 125 -5.37 0.58 -7.69
C GLY A 125 -5.61 2.09 -7.57
N ASN A 126 -4.77 2.78 -6.80
CA ASN A 126 -4.80 4.24 -6.76
C ASN A 126 -3.76 4.77 -7.74
N ILE A 127 -4.09 5.83 -8.48
CA ILE A 127 -3.13 6.55 -9.30
C ILE A 127 -2.46 7.59 -8.40
N ILE A 128 -1.13 7.55 -8.36
CA ILE A 128 -0.29 8.42 -7.54
C ILE A 128 0.58 9.26 -8.45
N HIS A 129 0.62 10.57 -8.23
CA HIS A 129 1.55 11.45 -8.94
C HIS A 129 2.99 11.13 -8.53
N SER A 130 3.86 10.80 -9.49
CA SER A 130 5.22 10.30 -9.23
C SER A 130 6.11 11.29 -8.45
N ASP A 131 5.89 12.59 -8.66
CA ASP A 131 6.69 13.63 -8.01
C ASP A 131 6.16 14.05 -6.63
N THR A 132 4.87 14.38 -6.53
CA THR A 132 4.23 14.87 -5.31
C THR A 132 3.76 13.77 -4.37
N LEU A 133 3.68 12.52 -4.83
CA LEU A 133 3.06 11.38 -4.15
C LEU A 133 1.57 11.58 -3.82
N GLU A 134 0.92 12.57 -4.44
CA GLU A 134 -0.50 12.80 -4.25
C GLU A 134 -1.33 11.71 -4.93
N THR A 135 -2.39 11.25 -4.24
CA THR A 135 -3.40 10.38 -4.84
C THR A 135 -4.27 11.20 -5.78
N VAL A 136 -4.15 10.96 -7.09
CA VAL A 136 -4.81 11.74 -8.15
C VAL A 136 -6.00 11.03 -8.79
N GLY A 137 -6.20 9.74 -8.50
CA GLY A 137 -7.35 9.01 -9.02
C GLY A 137 -7.37 7.53 -8.68
N LEU A 138 -8.30 6.82 -9.30
CA LEU A 138 -8.43 5.37 -9.24
C LEU A 138 -8.04 4.77 -10.58
N LEU A 139 -7.38 3.62 -10.55
CA LEU A 139 -7.02 2.83 -11.71
C LEU A 139 -8.27 2.09 -12.18
N THR A 140 -9.06 2.74 -13.02
CA THR A 140 -10.31 2.20 -13.59
C THR A 140 -10.15 1.63 -14.99
N THR A 141 -8.96 1.77 -15.59
CA THR A 141 -8.67 1.36 -16.97
C THR A 141 -8.45 -0.15 -17.11
N LEU A 142 -8.31 -0.88 -15.99
CA LEU A 142 -8.15 -2.32 -16.03
C LEU A 142 -9.52 -2.99 -16.17
N PRO A 143 -9.72 -3.91 -17.13
CA PRO A 143 -11.04 -4.49 -17.44
C PRO A 143 -11.76 -5.14 -16.25
N TYR A 144 -11.00 -5.65 -15.27
CA TYR A 144 -11.53 -6.27 -14.06
C TYR A 144 -11.92 -5.29 -12.95
N THR A 145 -11.62 -4.00 -13.11
CA THR A 145 -12.06 -2.94 -12.17
C THR A 145 -13.45 -2.41 -12.51
N GLN A 146 -14.01 -2.82 -13.64
CA GLN A 146 -15.36 -2.47 -14.06
C GLN A 146 -16.37 -3.42 -13.41
N PRO A 147 -17.39 -2.91 -12.70
CA PRO A 147 -18.39 -3.74 -12.06
C PRO A 147 -19.20 -4.51 -13.10
N VAL A 148 -19.50 -5.78 -12.81
CA VAL A 148 -20.40 -6.60 -13.63
C VAL A 148 -21.73 -6.80 -12.91
N GLU A 149 -22.82 -6.82 -13.68
CA GLU A 149 -24.14 -7.14 -13.13
C GLU A 149 -24.12 -8.52 -12.46
N SER A 150 -24.77 -8.63 -11.29
CA SER A 150 -24.78 -9.82 -10.41
C SER A 150 -23.45 -10.20 -9.75
N GLU A 151 -22.40 -9.40 -9.88
CA GLU A 151 -21.15 -9.62 -9.16
C GLU A 151 -21.31 -9.38 -7.65
N ILE A 152 -20.89 -10.34 -6.83
CA ILE A 152 -20.79 -10.16 -5.37
C ILE A 152 -19.47 -9.46 -5.04
N PHE A 153 -18.37 -9.90 -5.65
CA PHE A 153 -17.02 -9.41 -5.36
C PHE A 153 -16.03 -9.74 -6.48
N THR A 154 -15.08 -8.83 -6.72
CA THR A 154 -13.86 -9.12 -7.48
C THR A 154 -12.62 -8.96 -6.60
N ALA A 155 -11.76 -9.98 -6.61
CA ALA A 155 -10.39 -9.92 -6.10
C ALA A 155 -9.39 -9.89 -7.26
N THR A 156 -8.38 -9.03 -7.16
CA THR A 156 -7.24 -8.98 -8.09
C THR A 156 -5.94 -9.22 -7.33
N THR A 157 -4.94 -9.77 -8.02
CA THR A 157 -3.57 -9.81 -7.52
C THR A 157 -2.94 -8.40 -7.52
N ALA A 158 -2.04 -8.14 -6.57
CA ALA A 158 -1.13 -6.99 -6.58
C ALA A 158 0.09 -7.21 -7.50
N HIS A 159 0.32 -8.45 -7.94
CA HIS A 159 1.43 -8.85 -8.79
C HIS A 159 0.95 -9.06 -10.23
N VAL A 160 1.03 -7.98 -11.02
CA VAL A 160 0.81 -8.00 -12.46
C VAL A 160 2.14 -8.12 -13.20
N MET A 161 2.11 -8.71 -14.39
CA MET A 161 3.25 -8.83 -15.29
C MET A 161 3.18 -7.74 -16.36
N HIS A 162 4.30 -7.17 -16.76
CA HIS A 162 4.37 -6.31 -17.94
C HIS A 162 5.09 -7.06 -19.07
N ASP A 163 4.48 -7.11 -20.25
CA ASP A 163 5.03 -7.69 -21.47
C ASP A 163 5.52 -6.55 -22.37
N ASP A 164 6.83 -6.34 -22.42
CA ASP A 164 7.47 -5.27 -23.19
C ASP A 164 7.22 -5.40 -24.70
N ASN A 165 7.17 -6.64 -25.22
CA ASN A 165 6.99 -6.88 -26.66
C ASN A 165 5.59 -6.48 -27.12
N ARG A 166 4.60 -6.63 -26.24
CA ARG A 166 3.20 -6.28 -26.49
C ARG A 166 2.81 -4.93 -25.89
N ASN A 167 3.71 -4.29 -25.16
CA ASN A 167 3.48 -3.07 -24.39
C ASN A 167 2.18 -3.15 -23.57
N MET A 168 2.02 -4.24 -22.80
CA MET A 168 0.79 -4.50 -22.07
C MET A 168 1.02 -5.06 -20.67
N THR A 169 0.11 -4.76 -19.76
CA THR A 169 0.10 -5.31 -18.41
C THR A 169 -0.92 -6.44 -18.32
N VAL A 170 -0.48 -7.59 -17.81
CA VAL A 170 -1.24 -8.82 -17.68
C VAL A 170 -1.42 -9.16 -16.21
N GLY A 171 -2.66 -9.43 -15.81
CA GLY A 171 -3.02 -9.86 -14.46
C GLY A 171 -4.23 -10.79 -14.53
N TYR A 172 -4.66 -11.28 -13.37
CA TYR A 172 -5.88 -12.07 -13.25
C TYR A 172 -6.71 -11.56 -12.08
N ALA A 173 -8.01 -11.81 -12.17
CA ALA A 173 -8.96 -11.47 -11.14
C ALA A 173 -9.99 -12.59 -10.99
N SER A 174 -10.39 -12.86 -9.75
CA SER A 174 -11.46 -13.79 -9.42
C SER A 174 -12.74 -13.01 -9.27
N ARG A 175 -13.74 -13.30 -10.12
CA ARG A 175 -15.10 -12.80 -10.00
C ARG A 175 -15.95 -13.79 -9.22
N ILE A 176 -16.44 -13.37 -8.07
CA ILE A 176 -17.34 -14.15 -7.23
C ILE A 176 -18.77 -13.67 -7.53
N THR A 177 -19.59 -14.60 -8.00
CA THR A 177 -20.99 -14.39 -8.37
C THR A 177 -21.86 -15.39 -7.61
N PRO A 178 -23.18 -15.12 -7.46
CA PRO A 178 -24.11 -16.10 -6.94
C PRO A 178 -24.05 -17.35 -7.83
N ARG A 179 -24.26 -18.51 -7.22
CA ARG A 179 -24.44 -19.74 -7.99
C ARG A 179 -25.72 -19.60 -8.82
N ASN A 180 -25.62 -19.73 -10.14
CA ASN A 180 -26.80 -19.82 -11.00
C ASN A 180 -27.64 -21.02 -10.52
N THR A 181 -28.83 -20.74 -10.00
CA THR A 181 -29.87 -21.73 -9.66
C THR A 181 -30.60 -22.16 -10.92
#